data_AF-A0A7V5RL95-F1
#
_entry.id   AF-A0A7V5RL95-F1
#
_cell.length_a   1.000
_cell.length_b   1.000
_cell.length_c   1.000
_cell.angle_alpha   90.00
_cell.angle_beta   90.00
_cell.angle_gamma   90.00
#
_symmetry.space_group_name_H-M   'P 1'
#
loop_
_entity.id
_entity.type
_entity.pdbx_description
1 polymer ?
#
loop_
_entity_poly.entity_id
_entity_poly.type
_entity_poly.pdbx_seq_one_letter_code
_entity_poly.pdbx_strand_id
1 'polypeptide(L)'
;MPVTTIAWADGMIRMIDQTRLPGQLIYLEIRDISTLAEAIRSLRVRGAPAIGVAAAFGLLLAAEQSTATRPEAFFDELQETAELLRNTRPTAVNLG
;
A
#
# COMPACT_ATOMS: atom_id res chain seq x y z
N MET A 1 -18.04 -6.48 -16.10
CA MET A 1 -17.68 -5.25 -15.36
C MET A 1 -16.22 -5.36 -14.95
N PRO A 2 -15.38 -4.33 -15.13
CA PRO A 2 -14.01 -4.36 -14.63
C PRO A 2 -14.03 -4.40 -13.10
N VAL A 3 -13.14 -5.20 -12.50
CA VAL A 3 -12.96 -5.26 -11.04
C VAL A 3 -11.74 -4.41 -10.70
N THR A 4 -11.91 -3.44 -9.80
CA THR A 4 -10.80 -2.58 -9.37
C THR A 4 -9.91 -3.29 -8.37
N THR A 5 -8.66 -3.55 -8.74
CA THR A 5 -7.69 -4.27 -7.89
C THR A 5 -7.34 -3.50 -6.62
N ILE A 6 -7.13 -2.19 -6.73
CA ILE A 6 -6.76 -1.29 -5.65
C ILE A 6 -7.25 0.12 -5.97
N ALA A 7 -7.72 0.84 -4.96
CA ALA A 7 -8.18 2.22 -5.05
C ALA A 7 -7.96 2.96 -3.72
N TRP A 8 -7.92 4.28 -3.79
CA TRP A 8 -8.08 5.16 -2.64
C TRP A 8 -9.55 5.50 -2.48
N ALA A 9 -10.09 5.34 -1.27
CA ALA A 9 -11.47 5.68 -0.95
C ALA A 9 -11.56 6.08 0.52
N ASP A 10 -12.27 7.18 0.83
CA ASP A 10 -12.62 7.57 2.21
C ASP A 10 -11.43 7.60 3.19
N GLY A 11 -10.28 8.11 2.73
CA GLY A 11 -9.06 8.23 3.54
C GLY A 11 -8.33 6.91 3.81
N MET A 12 -8.61 5.88 3.02
CA MET A 12 -8.01 4.55 3.17
C MET A 12 -7.77 3.86 1.82
N ILE A 13 -6.95 2.82 1.86
CA ILE A 13 -6.68 1.97 0.71
C ILE A 13 -7.71 0.85 0.69
N ARG A 14 -8.44 0.70 -0.40
CA ARG A 14 -9.34 -0.41 -0.63
C ARG A 14 -8.79 -1.31 -1.74
N MET A 15 -8.54 -2.58 -1.46
CA MET A 15 -7.98 -3.51 -2.43
C MET A 15 -8.59 -4.89 -2.34
N ILE A 16 -8.53 -5.65 -3.43
CA ILE A 16 -8.97 -7.05 -3.45
C ILE A 16 -7.95 -7.91 -2.70
N ASP A 17 -8.41 -8.85 -1.88
CA ASP A 17 -7.57 -9.96 -1.42
C ASP A 17 -7.45 -11.01 -2.52
N GLN A 18 -6.36 -10.92 -3.30
CA GLN A 18 -6.12 -11.83 -4.41
C GLN A 18 -5.86 -13.28 -3.99
N THR A 19 -5.58 -13.56 -2.71
CA THR A 19 -5.39 -14.94 -2.21
C THR A 19 -6.71 -15.71 -2.10
N ARG A 20 -7.83 -15.01 -2.09
CA ARG A 20 -9.18 -15.58 -1.97
C ARG A 20 -9.82 -15.90 -3.32
N LEU A 21 -9.23 -15.39 -4.40
CA LEU A 21 -9.69 -15.65 -5.76
C LEU A 21 -9.25 -17.04 -6.25
N PRO A 22 -10.05 -17.72 -7.10
CA PRO A 22 -11.35 -17.28 -7.63
C PRO A 22 -12.54 -17.57 -6.70
N GLY A 23 -12.32 -18.20 -5.55
CA GLY A 23 -13.40 -18.68 -4.68
C GLY A 23 -14.27 -17.58 -4.08
N GLN A 24 -13.67 -16.45 -3.70
CA GLN A 24 -14.41 -15.33 -3.10
C GLN A 24 -13.77 -13.98 -3.44
N LEU A 25 -14.59 -13.02 -3.85
CA LEU A 25 -14.18 -11.62 -4.00
C LEU A 25 -14.34 -10.90 -2.65
N ILE A 26 -13.22 -10.68 -1.96
CA ILE A 26 -13.16 -9.92 -0.69
C ILE A 26 -12.36 -8.65 -0.91
N TYR A 27 -12.85 -7.53 -0.37
CA TYR A 27 -12.10 -6.29 -0.28
C TYR A 27 -11.51 -6.12 1.12
N LEU A 28 -10.26 -5.67 1.19
CA LEU A 28 -9.59 -5.22 2.40
C LEU A 28 -9.64 -3.70 2.43
N GLU A 29 -9.88 -3.18 3.63
CA GLU A 29 -9.77 -1.76 3.95
C GLU A 29 -8.54 -1.57 4.82
N ILE A 30 -7.56 -0.82 4.32
CA ILE A 30 -6.24 -0.68 4.92
C ILE A 30 -6.06 0.78 5.33
N ARG A 31 -5.89 0.99 6.63
CA ARG A 31 -5.80 2.30 7.28
C ARG A 31 -4.44 2.57 7.91
N ASP A 32 -3.50 1.65 7.82
CA ASP A 32 -2.17 1.81 8.37
C ASP A 32 -1.11 1.11 7.50
N ILE A 33 0.12 1.60 7.61
CA ILE A 33 1.27 1.12 6.81
C ILE A 33 1.64 -0.32 7.15
N SER A 34 1.44 -0.77 8.40
CA SER A 34 1.80 -2.12 8.81
C SER A 34 0.92 -3.17 8.13
N THR A 35 -0.39 -2.90 8.06
CA THR A 35 -1.37 -3.74 7.37
C THR A 35 -1.12 -3.75 5.86
N LEU A 36 -0.78 -2.59 5.27
CA LEU A 36 -0.39 -2.52 3.85
C LEU A 36 0.83 -3.37 3.55
N ALA A 37 1.88 -3.22 4.36
CA ALA A 37 3.12 -3.97 4.19
C ALA A 37 2.89 -5.47 4.28
N GLU A 38 2.07 -5.92 5.25
CA GLU A 38 1.70 -7.32 5.38
C GLU A 38 0.88 -7.82 4.19
N ALA A 39 -0.03 -6.99 3.66
CA ALA A 39 -0.81 -7.35 2.47
C ALA A 39 0.07 -7.55 1.22
N ILE A 40 1.16 -6.78 1.10
CA ILE A 40 2.14 -6.97 0.02
C ILE A 40 2.98 -8.24 0.25
N ARG A 41 3.48 -8.47 1.48
CA ARG A 41 4.29 -9.66 1.85
C ARG A 41 3.51 -10.96 1.66
N SER A 42 2.27 -11.00 2.12
CA SER A 42 1.38 -12.17 2.06
C SER A 42 0.71 -12.35 0.69
N LEU A 43 1.09 -11.56 -0.32
CA LEU A 43 0.58 -11.66 -1.70
C LEU A 43 -0.93 -11.40 -1.83
N ARG A 44 -1.56 -10.73 -0.85
CA ARG A 44 -2.95 -10.25 -0.97
C ARG A 44 -3.09 -9.22 -2.08
N VAL A 45 -2.04 -8.43 -2.31
CA VAL A 45 -1.82 -7.70 -3.57
C VAL A 45 -0.57 -8.22 -4.26
N ARG A 46 -0.66 -8.45 -5.56
CA ARG A 46 0.45 -8.91 -6.39
C ARG A 46 0.33 -8.39 -7.82
N GLY A 47 1.42 -8.54 -8.57
CA GLY A 47 1.62 -7.89 -9.86
C GLY A 47 2.37 -6.59 -9.66
N ALA A 48 3.48 -6.43 -10.39
CA ALA A 48 4.41 -5.33 -10.13
C ALA A 48 3.76 -3.92 -10.25
N PRO A 49 2.88 -3.65 -11.24
CA PRO A 49 2.14 -2.38 -11.29
C PRO A 49 1.21 -2.15 -10.09
N ALA A 50 0.49 -3.18 -9.65
CA ALA A 50 -0.44 -3.07 -8.51
C ALA A 50 0.31 -2.83 -7.19
N ILE A 51 1.48 -3.46 -7.03
CA ILE A 51 2.38 -3.22 -5.89
C ILE A 51 2.90 -1.78 -5.90
N GLY A 52 3.27 -1.24 -7.06
CA GLY A 52 3.68 0.17 -7.18
C GLY A 52 2.57 1.14 -6.77
N VAL A 53 1.34 0.90 -7.22
CA VAL A 53 0.17 1.70 -6.81
C VAL A 53 -0.11 1.56 -5.31
N ALA A 54 0.00 0.35 -4.76
CA ALA A 54 -0.15 0.11 -3.33
C ALA A 54 0.87 0.91 -2.52
N ALA A 55 2.14 0.92 -2.94
CA ALA A 55 3.17 1.70 -2.27
C ALA A 55 2.92 3.21 -2.37
N ALA A 56 2.50 3.72 -3.52
CA ALA A 56 2.14 5.12 -3.70
C ALA A 56 0.99 5.54 -2.78
N PHE A 57 -0.06 4.72 -2.66
CA PHE A 57 -1.12 4.99 -1.69
C PHE A 57 -0.67 4.83 -0.24
N GLY A 58 0.31 3.97 0.04
CA GLY A 58 0.97 3.92 1.35
C GLY A 58 1.64 5.25 1.71
N LEU A 59 2.34 5.88 0.77
CA LEU A 59 2.91 7.22 0.98
C LEU A 59 1.84 8.28 1.19
N LEU A 60 0.74 8.23 0.42
CA LEU A 60 -0.41 9.13 0.63
C LEU A 60 -1.01 8.94 2.03
N LEU A 61 -1.17 7.70 2.48
CA LEU A 61 -1.69 7.38 3.80
C LEU A 61 -0.78 7.89 4.92
N ALA A 62 0.54 7.73 4.78
CA ALA A 62 1.51 8.29 5.72
C ALA A 62 1.45 9.83 5.73
N ALA A 63 1.32 10.47 4.57
CA ALA A 63 1.19 11.91 4.46
C ALA A 63 -0.08 12.44 5.16
N GLU A 64 -1.23 11.80 4.96
CA GLU A 64 -2.51 12.16 5.61
C GLU A 64 -2.48 11.96 7.14
N GLN A 65 -1.66 11.02 7.63
CA GLN A 65 -1.55 10.70 9.05
C GLN A 65 -0.41 11.44 9.76
N SER A 66 0.46 12.11 9.00
CA SER A 66 1.60 12.82 9.56
C SER A 66 1.16 13.93 10.50
N THR A 67 1.85 14.03 11.63
CA THR A 67 1.69 15.14 12.59
C THR A 67 2.91 16.05 12.62
N ALA A 68 3.84 15.84 11.67
CA ALA A 68 5.06 16.61 11.56
C ALA A 68 4.75 18.11 11.37
N THR A 69 5.39 18.93 12.19
CA THR A 69 5.27 20.40 12.12
C THR A 69 6.38 21.06 11.31
N ARG A 70 7.38 20.28 10.89
CA ARG A 70 8.53 20.73 10.11
C ARG A 70 8.64 19.92 8.81
N PRO A 71 9.00 20.56 7.68
CA PRO A 71 9.16 19.85 6.41
C PRO A 71 10.12 18.68 6.48
N GLU A 72 11.24 18.80 7.20
CA GLU A 72 12.27 17.76 7.28
C GLU A 72 11.71 16.49 7.92
N ALA A 73 11.01 16.63 9.05
CA ALA A 73 10.39 15.49 9.74
C ALA A 73 9.29 14.83 8.88
N PHE A 74 8.53 15.62 8.12
CA PHE A 74 7.54 15.07 7.18
C PHE A 74 8.21 14.24 6.08
N PHE A 75 9.30 14.73 5.49
CA PHE A 75 10.04 13.98 4.48
C PHE A 75 10.71 12.73 5.04
N ASP A 76 11.24 12.78 6.26
CA ASP A 76 11.80 11.62 6.95
C ASP A 76 10.73 10.52 7.13
N GLU A 77 9.52 10.87 7.59
CA GLU A 77 8.41 9.92 7.74
C GLU A 77 8.00 9.25 6.40
N LEU A 78 7.96 10.02 5.32
CA LEU A 78 7.66 9.49 3.99
C LEU A 78 8.79 8.58 3.48
N GLN A 79 10.05 8.94 3.74
CA GLN A 79 11.19 8.14 3.35
C GLN A 79 11.22 6.79 4.10
N GLU A 80 11.02 6.81 5.42
CA GLU A 80 10.90 5.59 6.24
C GLU A 80 9.76 4.68 5.73
N THR A 81 8.62 5.27 5.37
CA THR A 81 7.49 4.55 4.79
C THR A 81 7.86 3.92 3.44
N ALA A 82 8.54 4.68 2.56
CA ALA A 82 8.98 4.19 1.26
C ALA A 82 9.96 3.01 1.41
N GLU A 83 10.93 3.13 2.31
CA GLU A 83 11.91 2.08 2.60
C GLU A 83 11.25 0.82 3.15
N LEU A 84 10.35 0.97 4.11
CA LEU A 84 9.58 -0.15 4.67
C LEU A 84 8.82 -0.90 3.57
N LEU A 85 8.09 -0.17 2.71
CA LEU A 85 7.30 -0.76 1.64
C LEU A 85 8.17 -1.39 0.57
N ARG A 86 9.30 -0.77 0.19
CA ARG A 86 10.30 -1.34 -0.72
C ARG A 86 10.85 -2.67 -0.20
N ASN A 87 11.09 -2.76 1.10
CA ASN A 87 11.63 -3.94 1.77
C ASN A 87 10.60 -5.07 1.95
N THR A 88 9.32 -4.85 1.67
CA THR A 88 8.32 -5.94 1.71
C THR A 88 8.60 -7.01 0.66
N ARG A 89 9.13 -6.62 -0.51
CA ARG A 89 9.48 -7.52 -1.62
C ARG A 89 10.68 -6.96 -2.42
N PRO A 90 11.93 -7.23 -2.00
CA PRO A 90 13.12 -6.63 -2.61
C PRO A 90 13.35 -6.97 -4.09
N THR A 91 12.67 -7.97 -4.64
CA THR A 91 12.71 -8.31 -6.07
C THR A 91 11.64 -7.60 -6.91
N ALA A 92 10.71 -6.87 -6.30
CA ALA A 92 9.70 -6.10 -7.01
C ALA A 92 10.28 -4.75 -7.47
N VAL A 93 10.93 -4.77 -8.63
CA VAL A 93 11.63 -3.61 -9.25
C VAL A 93 10.73 -2.37 -9.47
N ASN A 94 9.41 -2.49 -9.34
CA ASN A 94 8.43 -1.39 -9.47
C ASN A 94 8.16 -0.64 -8.16
N LEU A 95 8.90 -0.92 -7.09
CA LEU A 95 8.95 -0.10 -5.87
C LEU A 95 10.05 0.97 -5.94
N GLY A 96 10.49 1.29 -7.16
CA GLY A 96 11.56 2.21 -7.54
C GLY A 96 11.32 3.62 -7.06
#